data_AF-B4CZ41-F1
#
_entry.id   AF-B4CZ41-F1
#
_cell.length_a   1.000
_cell.length_b   1.000
_cell.length_c   1.000
_cell.angle_alpha   90.00
_cell.angle_beta   90.00
_cell.angle_gamma   90.00
#
_symmetry.space_group_name_H-M   'P 1'
#
loop_
_entity.id
_entity.type
_entity.pdbx_description
1 polymer ?
#
loop_
_entity_poly.entity_id
_entity_poly.type
_entity_poly.pdbx_seq_one_letter_code
_entity_poly.pdbx_strand_id
1 'polypeptide(L)'
;MFGKIDLVPWGKLKHAYGDAVDAPKWIRAFDSVEEEDRMEAINYFLLSCAFHQYTLYTVTPFVIPFVIEALESATLGERSTGMCSSMKLELIHFLRLCAQCGQRAMYGHPSPQAPTVEDSIFAGEELYQRCVEDSDERVRSDALWLLDFCRAGKAVRNRSKLPFQN
;
A
#
# COMPACT_ATOMS: atom_id res chain seq x y z
N MET A 1 -9.38 -6.89 -12.75
CA MET A 1 -9.18 -6.80 -11.29
C MET A 1 -9.29 -5.35 -10.81
N PHE A 2 -8.38 -4.46 -11.19
CA PHE A 2 -8.30 -3.09 -10.66
C PHE A 2 -9.25 -2.11 -11.38
N GLY A 3 -10.53 -2.10 -11.01
CA GLY A 3 -11.58 -1.38 -11.76
C GLY A 3 -11.50 0.15 -11.72
N LYS A 4 -10.86 0.74 -10.70
CA LYS A 4 -10.76 2.20 -10.53
C LYS A 4 -9.41 2.77 -10.99
N ILE A 5 -8.53 1.93 -11.54
CA ILE A 5 -7.16 2.30 -11.87
C ILE A 5 -7.08 3.48 -12.84
N ASP A 6 -7.95 3.54 -13.84
CA ASP A 6 -7.94 4.59 -14.86
C ASP A 6 -8.62 5.90 -14.40
N LEU A 7 -9.20 5.92 -13.19
CA LEU A 7 -9.80 7.12 -12.60
C LEU A 7 -8.79 7.98 -11.82
N VAL A 8 -7.64 7.41 -11.48
CA VAL A 8 -6.59 8.12 -10.73
C VAL A 8 -5.85 9.05 -11.69
N PRO A 9 -5.59 10.32 -11.31
CA PRO A 9 -4.91 11.29 -12.17
C PRO A 9 -3.39 11.10 -12.17
N TRP A 10 -2.91 9.94 -12.64
CA TRP A 10 -1.51 9.52 -12.57
C TRP A 10 -0.50 10.55 -13.10
N GLY A 11 -0.84 11.27 -14.16
CA GLY A 11 0.01 12.35 -14.71
C GLY A 11 0.14 13.60 -13.84
N LYS A 12 -0.57 13.67 -12.72
CA LYS A 12 -0.40 14.72 -11.68
C LYS A 12 0.36 14.22 -10.46
N LEU A 13 0.70 12.93 -10.41
CA LEU A 13 1.37 12.28 -9.32
C LEU A 13 2.84 12.04 -9.68
N LYS A 14 3.69 12.05 -8.67
CA LYS A 14 5.11 11.76 -8.79
C LYS A 14 5.45 10.50 -8.01
N HIS A 15 6.42 9.78 -8.52
CA HIS A 15 7.18 8.73 -7.83
C HIS A 15 8.67 9.10 -7.86
N ALA A 16 9.56 8.27 -7.31
CA ALA A 16 10.99 8.56 -7.20
C ALA A 16 11.67 9.02 -8.51
N TYR A 17 11.26 8.48 -9.65
CA TYR A 17 11.88 8.73 -10.95
C TYR A 17 11.12 9.70 -11.87
N GLY A 18 10.15 10.47 -11.36
CA GLY A 18 9.38 11.43 -12.15
C GLY A 18 7.87 11.22 -12.12
N ASP A 19 7.20 11.47 -13.25
CA ASP A 19 5.74 11.34 -13.40
C ASP A 19 5.29 9.89 -13.31
N ALA A 20 4.24 9.64 -12.53
CA ALA A 20 3.74 8.29 -12.28
C ALA A 20 2.79 7.76 -13.38
N VAL A 21 2.96 8.21 -14.63
CA VAL A 21 2.09 7.83 -15.76
C VAL A 21 2.14 6.34 -16.11
N ASP A 22 3.20 5.66 -15.68
CA ASP A 22 3.44 4.23 -15.87
C ASP A 22 2.85 3.37 -14.74
N ALA A 23 2.43 3.96 -13.62
CA ALA A 23 1.83 3.24 -12.49
C ALA A 23 0.69 2.27 -12.89
N PRO A 24 -0.21 2.61 -13.83
CA PRO A 24 -1.26 1.68 -14.27
C PRO A 24 -0.73 0.40 -14.92
N LYS A 25 0.42 0.46 -15.59
CA LYS A 25 1.07 -0.71 -16.20
C LYS A 25 1.51 -1.67 -15.09
N TRP A 26 2.23 -1.15 -14.11
CA TRP A 26 2.81 -1.96 -13.02
C TRP A 26 1.75 -2.54 -12.08
N ILE A 27 0.73 -1.78 -11.73
CA ILE A 27 -0.37 -2.29 -10.89
C ILE A 27 -1.09 -3.46 -11.60
N ARG A 28 -1.34 -3.36 -12.92
CA ARG A 28 -1.94 -4.48 -13.67
C ARG A 28 -1.03 -5.71 -13.71
N ALA A 29 0.29 -5.51 -13.69
CA ALA A 29 1.26 -6.60 -13.70
C ALA A 29 1.23 -7.46 -12.42
N PHE A 30 0.58 -7.03 -11.33
CA PHE A 30 0.31 -7.90 -10.18
C PHE A 30 -0.48 -9.17 -10.55
N ASP A 31 -1.35 -9.09 -11.56
CA ASP A 31 -2.12 -10.22 -12.08
C ASP A 31 -1.48 -10.85 -13.33
N SER A 32 -0.23 -10.51 -13.67
CA SER A 32 0.45 -11.16 -14.79
C SER A 32 0.63 -12.66 -14.52
N VAL A 33 0.49 -13.43 -15.60
CA VAL A 33 0.81 -14.87 -15.61
C VAL A 33 2.32 -15.09 -15.51
N GLU A 34 3.10 -14.17 -16.08
CA GLU A 34 4.55 -14.21 -16.05
C GLU A 34 5.07 -13.81 -14.67
N GLU A 35 5.97 -14.62 -14.11
CA GLU A 35 6.55 -14.36 -12.78
C GLU A 35 7.43 -13.11 -12.76
N GLU A 36 8.21 -12.90 -13.83
CA GLU A 36 9.10 -11.75 -13.97
C GLU A 36 8.34 -10.42 -13.95
N ASP A 37 7.17 -10.35 -14.58
CA ASP A 37 6.30 -9.17 -14.55
C ASP A 37 5.84 -8.83 -13.12
N ARG A 38 5.47 -9.85 -12.34
CA ARG A 38 5.05 -9.67 -10.94
C ARG A 38 6.22 -9.23 -10.07
N MET A 39 7.40 -9.83 -10.30
CA MET A 39 8.64 -9.47 -9.61
C MET A 39 8.99 -7.99 -9.83
N GLU A 40 8.96 -7.53 -11.08
CA GLU A 40 9.24 -6.13 -11.43
C GLU A 40 8.17 -5.17 -10.87
N ALA A 41 6.90 -5.57 -10.89
CA ALA A 41 5.82 -4.78 -10.28
C ALA A 41 6.04 -4.56 -8.78
N ILE A 42 6.66 -5.51 -8.08
CA ILE A 42 7.02 -5.37 -6.66
C ILE A 42 8.32 -4.58 -6.51
N ASN A 43 9.42 -5.06 -7.08
CA ASN A 43 10.77 -4.53 -6.82
C ASN A 43 10.97 -3.15 -7.41
N TYR A 44 10.70 -3.02 -8.71
CA TYR A 44 10.89 -1.77 -9.40
C TYR A 44 9.79 -0.79 -8.99
N PHE A 45 8.53 -1.18 -9.14
CA PHE A 45 7.46 -0.22 -8.94
C PHE A 45 7.13 0.06 -7.47
N LEU A 46 6.77 -0.95 -6.66
CA LEU A 46 6.41 -0.69 -5.25
C LEU A 46 7.61 -0.23 -4.42
N LEU A 47 8.73 -0.96 -4.48
CA LEU A 47 9.86 -0.79 -3.56
C LEU A 47 10.96 0.15 -4.06
N SER A 48 10.90 0.59 -5.32
CA SER A 48 11.88 1.56 -5.87
C SER A 48 11.25 2.84 -6.42
N CYS A 49 10.01 2.81 -6.93
CA CYS A 49 9.33 3.99 -7.47
C CYS A 49 8.38 4.62 -6.44
N ALA A 50 7.35 3.88 -6.03
CA ALA A 50 6.29 4.37 -5.15
C ALA A 50 6.77 4.56 -3.70
N PHE A 51 7.76 3.78 -3.28
CA PHE A 51 8.50 3.94 -2.05
C PHE A 51 9.99 3.83 -2.39
N HIS A 52 10.81 4.78 -1.94
CA HIS A 52 12.24 4.75 -2.23
C HIS A 52 13.04 5.19 -1.00
N GLN A 53 13.87 4.30 -0.45
CA GLN A 53 14.78 4.61 0.66
C GLN A 53 14.07 5.35 1.82
N TYR A 54 12.95 4.79 2.31
CA TYR A 54 12.12 5.37 3.39
C TYR A 54 11.40 6.68 3.05
N THR A 55 11.41 7.09 1.78
CA THR A 55 10.68 8.25 1.26
C THR A 55 9.43 7.78 0.53
N LEU A 56 8.28 8.33 0.90
CA LEU A 56 7.02 8.16 0.18
C LEU A 56 6.86 9.27 -0.86
N TYR A 57 6.03 9.06 -1.87
CA TYR A 57 5.78 10.03 -2.92
C TYR A 57 4.27 10.27 -3.09
N THR A 58 3.90 11.31 -3.82
CA THR A 58 2.48 11.65 -4.02
C THR A 58 1.67 10.54 -4.70
N VAL A 59 2.32 9.61 -5.40
CA VAL A 59 1.67 8.41 -5.94
C VAL A 59 1.28 7.39 -4.86
N THR A 60 2.05 7.29 -3.77
CA THR A 60 1.95 6.17 -2.82
C THR A 60 0.56 5.98 -2.23
N PRO A 61 -0.12 7.01 -1.69
CA PRO A 61 -1.46 6.81 -1.12
C PRO A 61 -2.51 6.39 -2.16
N PHE A 62 -2.26 6.61 -3.46
CA PHE A 62 -3.12 6.13 -4.55
C PHE A 62 -2.81 4.68 -4.97
N VAL A 63 -1.61 4.17 -4.70
CA VAL A 63 -1.21 2.78 -4.99
C VAL A 63 -1.76 1.82 -3.93
N ILE A 64 -1.78 2.25 -2.66
CA ILE A 64 -2.20 1.42 -1.51
C ILE A 64 -3.54 0.70 -1.72
N PRO A 65 -4.63 1.35 -2.20
CA PRO A 65 -5.89 0.66 -2.43
C PRO A 65 -5.78 -0.52 -3.40
N PHE A 66 -4.94 -0.42 -4.43
CA PHE A 66 -4.75 -1.51 -5.40
C PHE A 66 -3.89 -2.66 -4.83
N VAL A 67 -2.99 -2.36 -3.90
CA VAL A 67 -2.26 -3.40 -3.13
C VAL A 67 -3.22 -4.14 -2.21
N ILE A 68 -4.17 -3.44 -1.58
CA ILE A 68 -5.24 -4.06 -0.77
C ILE A 68 -6.11 -4.94 -1.67
N GLU A 69 -6.57 -4.45 -2.82
CA GLU A 69 -7.33 -5.26 -3.79
C GLU A 69 -6.54 -6.52 -4.20
N ALA A 70 -5.22 -6.39 -4.44
CA ALA A 70 -4.34 -7.52 -4.76
C ALA A 70 -4.29 -8.57 -3.64
N LEU A 71 -4.19 -8.15 -2.38
CA LEU A 71 -4.18 -9.02 -1.21
C LEU A 71 -5.52 -9.69 -0.93
N GLU A 72 -6.64 -9.06 -1.30
CA GLU A 72 -7.97 -9.66 -1.18
C GLU A 72 -8.19 -10.82 -2.16
N SER A 73 -7.43 -10.86 -3.25
CA SER A 73 -7.48 -11.97 -4.20
C SER A 73 -6.65 -13.15 -3.71
N ALA A 74 -7.32 -14.20 -3.24
CA ALA A 74 -6.68 -15.44 -2.78
C ALA A 74 -5.75 -16.05 -3.85
N THR A 75 -6.12 -15.93 -5.14
CA THR A 75 -5.31 -16.48 -6.24
C THR A 75 -4.08 -15.65 -6.56
N LEU A 76 -4.07 -14.35 -6.25
CA LEU A 76 -2.88 -13.51 -6.40
C LEU A 76 -1.94 -13.64 -5.22
N GLY A 77 -2.48 -13.66 -4.00
CA GLY A 77 -1.68 -13.70 -2.78
C GLY A 77 -0.74 -14.92 -2.73
N GLU A 78 -1.19 -16.06 -3.24
CA GLU A 78 -0.39 -17.30 -3.25
C GLU A 78 0.61 -17.40 -4.41
N ARG A 79 0.61 -16.45 -5.37
CA ARG A 79 1.58 -16.51 -6.48
C ARG A 79 2.99 -16.25 -5.95
N SER A 80 3.95 -16.96 -6.52
CA SER A 80 5.38 -16.67 -6.35
C SER A 80 5.73 -15.33 -7.00
N THR A 81 6.64 -14.60 -6.36
CA THR A 81 7.25 -13.36 -6.86
C THR A 81 8.60 -13.62 -7.54
N GLY A 82 9.09 -14.87 -7.57
CA GLY A 82 10.43 -15.23 -8.01
C GLY A 82 11.53 -14.94 -6.98
N MET A 83 11.20 -14.32 -5.83
CA MET A 83 12.16 -13.90 -4.79
C MET A 83 12.19 -14.81 -3.55
N CYS A 84 11.72 -16.05 -3.68
CA CYS A 84 11.49 -16.97 -2.55
C CYS A 84 10.46 -16.44 -1.52
N SER A 85 9.58 -15.53 -1.94
CA SER A 85 8.45 -15.01 -1.17
C SER A 85 7.15 -15.14 -1.95
N SER A 86 6.03 -15.14 -1.23
CA SER A 86 4.70 -15.02 -1.85
C SER A 86 4.39 -13.56 -2.14
N MET A 87 3.56 -13.31 -3.16
CA MET A 87 3.00 -11.99 -3.43
C MET A 87 2.36 -11.42 -2.16
N LYS A 88 1.64 -12.25 -1.40
CA LYS A 88 1.01 -11.84 -0.15
C LYS A 88 1.99 -11.23 0.84
N LEU A 89 3.16 -11.86 1.02
CA LEU A 89 4.19 -11.34 1.92
C LEU A 89 4.73 -9.98 1.44
N GLU A 90 5.09 -9.86 0.16
CA GLU A 90 5.65 -8.62 -0.36
C GLU A 90 4.65 -7.46 -0.32
N LEU A 91 3.39 -7.74 -0.67
CA LEU A 91 2.32 -6.75 -0.69
C LEU A 91 1.99 -6.26 0.73
N ILE A 92 1.83 -7.16 1.71
CA ILE A 92 1.54 -6.74 3.09
C ILE A 92 2.73 -6.01 3.72
N HIS A 93 3.95 -6.41 3.38
CA HIS A 93 5.17 -5.75 3.84
C HIS A 93 5.26 -4.31 3.31
N PHE A 94 4.95 -4.10 2.03
CA PHE A 94 4.87 -2.75 1.46
C PHE A 94 3.87 -1.85 2.21
N LEU A 95 2.69 -2.37 2.56
CA LEU A 95 1.70 -1.62 3.36
C LEU A 95 2.25 -1.25 4.74
N ARG A 96 2.92 -2.18 5.40
CA ARG A 96 3.56 -1.97 6.70
C ARG A 96 4.68 -0.91 6.62
N LEU A 97 5.51 -0.92 5.57
CA LEU A 97 6.53 0.11 5.34
C LEU A 97 5.90 1.49 5.11
N CYS A 98 4.85 1.58 4.30
CA CYS A 98 4.13 2.83 4.07
C CYS A 98 3.55 3.40 5.37
N ALA A 99 2.91 2.56 6.18
CA ALA A 99 2.35 2.94 7.47
C ALA A 99 3.43 3.37 8.48
N GLN A 100 4.59 2.71 8.49
CA GLN A 100 5.71 3.06 9.36
C GLN A 100 6.30 4.44 9.02
N CYS A 101 6.44 4.76 7.74
CA CYS A 101 6.92 6.07 7.31
C CYS A 101 5.87 7.17 7.53
N GLY A 102 4.61 6.90 7.20
CA GLY A 102 3.49 7.82 7.36
C GLY A 102 3.54 9.04 6.44
N GLN A 103 2.45 9.79 6.37
CA GLN A 103 2.28 10.94 5.46
C GLN A 103 3.37 12.00 5.62
N ARG A 104 3.93 12.14 6.84
CA ARG A 104 4.94 13.15 7.17
C ARG A 104 6.29 12.90 6.48
N ALA A 105 6.56 11.66 6.07
CA ALA A 105 7.76 11.29 5.33
C ALA A 105 7.60 11.42 3.79
N MET A 106 6.46 11.95 3.33
CA MET A 106 6.19 12.05 1.89
C MET A 106 6.92 13.23 1.25
N TYR A 107 7.60 12.96 0.14
CA TYR A 107 8.19 13.95 -0.74
C TYR A 107 7.15 14.55 -1.69
N GLY A 108 7.20 15.88 -1.81
CA GLY A 108 6.27 16.67 -2.61
C GLY A 108 5.08 17.19 -1.80
N HIS A 109 4.22 17.96 -2.48
CA HIS A 109 3.04 18.55 -1.88
C HIS A 109 1.79 17.86 -2.43
N PRO A 110 1.16 16.95 -1.67
CA PRO A 110 -0.08 16.34 -2.09
C PRO A 110 -1.18 17.40 -2.20
N SER A 111 -2.11 17.20 -3.13
CA SER A 111 -3.34 17.97 -3.15
C SER A 111 -4.08 17.81 -1.81
N PRO A 112 -4.72 18.86 -1.28
CA PRO A 112 -5.57 18.73 -0.08
C PRO A 112 -6.73 17.74 -0.25
N GLN A 113 -7.09 17.40 -1.49
CA GLN A 113 -8.12 16.42 -1.82
C GLN A 113 -7.56 15.01 -2.04
N ALA A 114 -6.23 14.84 -2.03
CA ALA A 114 -5.61 13.53 -2.13
C ALA A 114 -5.84 12.72 -0.85
N PRO A 115 -5.96 11.38 -0.96
CA PRO A 115 -5.98 10.52 0.22
C PRO A 115 -4.65 10.66 0.98
N THR A 116 -4.73 10.55 2.30
CA THR A 116 -3.52 10.40 3.13
C THR A 116 -3.06 8.95 3.12
N VAL A 117 -1.77 8.72 3.38
CA VAL A 117 -1.20 7.38 3.57
C VAL A 117 -1.98 6.64 4.67
N GLU A 118 -2.27 7.31 5.79
CA GLU A 118 -3.01 6.70 6.90
C GLU A 118 -4.43 6.31 6.49
N ASP A 119 -5.17 7.18 5.79
CA ASP A 119 -6.52 6.85 5.32
C ASP A 119 -6.53 5.64 4.39
N SER A 120 -5.58 5.59 3.45
CA SER A 120 -5.44 4.46 2.54
C SER A 120 -5.08 3.17 3.27
N ILE A 121 -4.20 3.22 4.29
CA ILE A 121 -3.86 2.05 5.12
C ILE A 121 -5.06 1.59 5.94
N PHE A 122 -5.81 2.51 6.56
CA PHE A 122 -6.97 2.18 7.39
C PHE A 122 -8.09 1.49 6.60
N ALA A 123 -8.19 1.74 5.30
CA ALA A 123 -9.15 1.06 4.43
C ALA A 123 -8.94 -0.46 4.36
N GLY A 124 -7.74 -0.96 4.64
CA GLY A 124 -7.40 -2.39 4.62
C GLY A 124 -7.61 -3.13 5.95
N GLU A 125 -8.15 -2.49 6.99
CA GLU A 125 -8.21 -3.08 8.34
C GLU A 125 -8.89 -4.46 8.39
N GLU A 126 -10.01 -4.65 7.69
CA GLU A 126 -10.70 -5.94 7.63
C GLU A 126 -9.86 -7.04 6.97
N LEU A 127 -9.07 -6.67 5.95
CA LEU A 127 -8.11 -7.58 5.32
C LEU A 127 -7.01 -7.97 6.30
N TYR A 128 -6.42 -7.01 7.02
CA TYR A 128 -5.36 -7.30 8.01
C TYR A 128 -5.88 -8.24 9.09
N GLN A 129 -7.14 -8.08 9.52
CA GLN A 129 -7.79 -8.97 10.49
C GLN A 129 -7.91 -10.42 10.00
N ARG A 130 -8.02 -10.65 8.68
CA ARG A 130 -7.97 -12.01 8.11
C ARG A 130 -6.55 -12.54 8.03
N CYS A 131 -5.58 -11.68 7.70
CA CYS A 131 -4.17 -12.06 7.56
C CYS A 131 -3.48 -12.46 8.88
N VAL A 132 -4.07 -12.18 10.05
CA VAL A 132 -3.52 -12.66 11.33
C VAL A 132 -3.59 -14.19 11.48
N GLU A 133 -4.43 -14.87 10.69
CA GLU A 133 -4.56 -16.32 10.66
C GLU A 133 -3.79 -16.95 9.48
N ASP A 134 -2.96 -16.17 8.78
CA ASP A 134 -2.21 -16.66 7.62
C ASP A 134 -1.19 -17.75 8.01
N SER A 135 -0.92 -18.70 7.12
CA SER A 135 0.08 -19.75 7.35
C SER A 135 1.51 -19.19 7.47
N ASP A 136 1.85 -18.12 6.76
CA ASP A 136 3.17 -17.48 6.84
C ASP A 136 3.25 -16.57 8.07
N GLU A 137 4.19 -16.85 8.98
CA GLU A 137 4.37 -16.09 10.21
C GLU A 137 4.74 -14.62 9.99
N ARG A 138 5.39 -14.31 8.87
CA ARG A 138 5.80 -12.95 8.52
C ARG A 138 4.59 -12.14 8.07
N VAL A 139 3.67 -12.77 7.33
CA VAL A 139 2.37 -12.17 6.97
C VAL A 139 1.57 -11.88 8.24
N ARG A 140 1.48 -12.84 9.17
CA ARG A 140 0.79 -12.61 10.46
C ARG A 140 1.40 -11.45 11.25
N SER A 141 2.74 -11.36 11.27
CA SER A 141 3.47 -10.32 12.00
C SER A 141 3.16 -8.91 11.45
N ASP A 142 3.24 -8.72 10.13
CA ASP A 142 2.94 -7.43 9.50
C ASP A 142 1.44 -7.09 9.62
N ALA A 143 0.55 -8.08 9.53
CA ALA A 143 -0.89 -7.90 9.74
C ALA A 143 -1.22 -7.40 11.16
N LEU A 144 -0.65 -8.02 12.20
CA LEU A 144 -0.82 -7.60 13.58
C LEU A 144 -0.31 -6.17 13.81
N TRP A 145 0.86 -5.85 13.26
CA TRP A 145 1.42 -4.51 13.35
C TRP A 145 0.50 -3.46 12.70
N LEU A 146 -0.02 -3.76 11.49
CA LEU A 146 -0.94 -2.89 10.77
C LEU A 146 -2.26 -2.69 11.52
N LEU A 147 -2.79 -3.73 12.19
CA LEU A 147 -3.97 -3.60 13.05
C LEU A 147 -3.72 -2.68 14.24
N ASP A 148 -2.58 -2.82 14.91
CA ASP A 148 -2.23 -1.94 16.03
C ASP A 148 -2.03 -0.49 15.58
N PHE A 149 -1.42 -0.29 14.41
CA PHE A 149 -1.33 1.02 13.76
C PHE A 149 -2.72 1.62 13.49
N CYS A 150 -3.66 0.84 12.93
CA CYS A 150 -5.03 1.27 12.68
C CYS A 150 -5.75 1.68 13.98
N ARG A 151 -5.64 0.86 15.03
CA ARG A 151 -6.24 1.12 16.35
C ARG A 151 -5.70 2.41 16.96
N ALA A 152 -4.37 2.58 16.98
CA ALA A 152 -3.72 3.78 17.51
C ALA A 152 -4.13 5.04 16.76
N GLY A 153 -4.12 5.01 15.42
CA GLY A 153 -4.47 6.14 14.58
C GLY A 153 -5.93 6.59 14.75
N LYS A 154 -6.86 5.65 14.85
CA LYS A 154 -8.29 5.95 15.09
C LYS A 154 -8.53 6.54 16.48
N ALA A 155 -7.83 6.05 17.50
CA ALA A 155 -7.92 6.60 18.86
C ALA A 155 -7.48 8.07 18.91
N VAL A 156 -6.39 8.43 18.21
CA VAL A 156 -5.92 9.82 18.11
C VAL A 156 -6.96 10.71 17.41
N ARG A 157 -7.53 10.25 16.29
CA ARG A 157 -8.55 11.00 15.53
C ARG A 157 -9.87 11.18 16.29
N ASN A 158 -10.25 10.21 17.11
CA ASN A 158 -11.45 10.33 17.95
C ASN A 158 -11.24 11.37 19.07
N ARG A 159 -10.02 11.46 19.63
CA ARG A 159 -9.68 12.48 20.64
C ARG A 159 -9.63 13.89 20.07
N SER A 160 -9.13 14.07 18.85
CA SER A 160 -9.09 15.39 18.20
C SER A 160 -10.45 15.92 17.74
N LYS A 161 -11.49 15.05 17.72
CA LYS A 161 -12.88 15.42 17.42
C LYS A 161 -13.70 15.80 18.66
N LEU A 162 -13.19 15.58 19.87
CA LEU A 162 -13.87 16.05 21.07
C LEU A 162 -13.76 17.59 21.13
N PRO A 163 -14.87 18.33 21.32
CA PRO A 163 -14.78 19.77 21.52
C PRO A 163 -13.92 20.05 22.75
N PHE A 164 -13.08 21.09 22.68
CA PHE A 164 -12.37 21.59 23.85
C PHE A 164 -13.40 21.87 24.95
N GLN A 165 -13.38 21.08 26.02
CA GLN A 165 -14.11 21.41 27.23
C GLN A 165 -13.32 22.52 27.92
N ASN A 166 -13.81 23.75 27.82
CA ASN A 166 -13.37 24.90 28.62
C ASN A 166 -13.86 24.77 30.06
#